data_AF-A0AAV6HU70-F1
#
_entry.id   AF-A0AAV6HU70-F1
#
_cell.length_a   1.000
_cell.length_b   1.000
_cell.length_c   1.000
_cell.angle_alpha   90.00
_cell.angle_beta   90.00
_cell.angle_gamma   90.00
#
_symmetry.space_group_name_H-M   'P 1'
#
loop_
_entity.id
_entity.type
_entity.pdbx_description
1 polymer ?
#
loop_
_entity_poly.entity_id
_entity_poly.type
_entity_poly.pdbx_seq_one_letter_code
_entity_poly.pdbx_strand_id
1 'polypeptide(L)'
;MDNLLPKIPRNKALFVCLLSLIPIIKADQPEPVFVSIECPNTNLGTTSTYAPNSTYQTNLNTLFSVLSSHSNNASNGFYSFTAGSSPPDITYGLFLCRGDVSVTACRE
;
A
#
# COMPACT_ATOMS: atom_id res chain seq x y z
N MET A 1 -24.83 -51.56 32.62
CA MET A 1 -25.14 -50.81 31.39
C MET A 1 -23.84 -50.22 30.89
N ASP A 2 -23.06 -51.06 30.23
CA ASP A 2 -21.89 -50.66 29.48
C ASP A 2 -22.37 -49.97 28.20
N ASN A 3 -21.99 -48.71 27.99
CA ASN A 3 -22.03 -48.03 26.69
C ASN A 3 -20.93 -46.95 26.72
N LEU A 4 -19.75 -47.30 26.20
CA LEU A 4 -19.28 -46.94 24.86
C LEU A 4 -18.92 -45.45 24.72
N LEU A 5 -17.85 -45.05 25.41
CA LEU A 5 -16.97 -44.01 24.87
C LEU A 5 -16.18 -44.62 23.70
N PRO A 6 -16.11 -43.96 22.53
CA PRO A 6 -15.33 -44.46 21.42
C PRO A 6 -13.85 -44.46 21.83
N LYS A 7 -13.24 -45.65 21.89
CA LYS A 7 -11.80 -45.81 22.06
C LYS A 7 -11.10 -45.22 20.84
N ILE A 8 -10.66 -43.97 20.97
CA ILE A 8 -9.78 -43.33 20.00
C ILE A 8 -8.45 -44.09 20.06
N PRO A 9 -7.99 -44.71 18.95
CA PRO A 9 -6.73 -45.42 18.94
C PRO A 9 -5.60 -44.42 19.19
N ARG A 10 -4.74 -44.77 20.15
CA ARG A 10 -3.59 -44.01 20.69
C ARG A 10 -2.57 -43.52 19.63
N ASN A 11 -2.76 -43.90 18.36
CA ASN A 11 -1.87 -43.60 17.24
C ASN A 11 -2.33 -42.44 16.34
N LYS A 12 -3.44 -41.76 16.66
CA LYS A 12 -3.93 -40.60 15.88
C LYS A 12 -3.62 -39.24 16.51
N ALA A 13 -3.23 -39.19 17.78
CA ALA A 13 -2.86 -37.95 18.45
C ALA A 13 -1.53 -37.38 17.93
N LEU A 14 -0.62 -38.25 17.45
CA LEU A 14 0.68 -37.84 16.91
C LEU A 14 0.52 -36.95 15.66
N PHE A 15 -0.45 -37.28 14.79
CA PHE A 15 -0.67 -36.58 13.53
C PHE A 15 -1.28 -35.17 13.72
N VAL A 16 -2.08 -34.98 14.77
CA VAL A 16 -2.71 -33.67 15.08
C VAL A 16 -1.69 -32.67 15.61
N CYS A 17 -0.69 -33.14 16.37
CA CYS A 17 0.39 -32.30 16.91
C CYS A 17 1.41 -31.85 15.84
N LEU A 18 1.57 -32.66 14.78
CA LEU A 18 2.45 -32.36 13.64
C LEU A 18 1.89 -31.26 12.73
N LEU A 19 0.55 -31.13 12.63
CA LEU A 19 -0.10 -30.06 11.87
C LEU A 19 -0.02 -28.69 12.58
N SER A 20 0.10 -28.67 13.91
CA SER A 20 0.32 -27.44 14.69
C SER A 20 1.77 -26.94 14.70
N LEU A 21 2.71 -27.72 14.16
CA LEU A 21 4.14 -27.40 14.10
C LEU A 21 4.59 -26.91 12.71
N ILE A 22 3.67 -26.69 11.77
CA ILE A 22 3.98 -26.03 10.51
C ILE A 22 4.13 -24.54 10.82
N PRO A 23 5.34 -23.95 10.81
CA PRO A 23 5.47 -22.51 10.86
C PRO A 23 4.64 -21.93 9.72
N ILE A 24 3.70 -21.04 10.03
CA ILE A 24 3.05 -20.23 9.02
C ILE A 24 4.17 -19.39 8.42
N ILE A 25 4.71 -19.82 7.28
CA ILE A 25 5.69 -19.06 6.53
C ILE A 25 4.93 -17.84 6.01
N LYS A 26 4.88 -16.76 6.82
CA LYS A 26 4.60 -15.45 6.24
C LYS A 26 5.74 -15.22 5.26
N ALA A 27 5.40 -15.07 3.98
CA ALA A 27 6.35 -14.52 3.04
C ALA A 27 6.76 -13.15 3.62
N ASP A 28 7.99 -13.07 4.12
CA ASP A 28 8.60 -11.84 4.55
C ASP A 28 8.73 -11.00 3.28
N GLN A 29 7.73 -10.14 3.03
CA GLN A 29 7.85 -9.16 1.97
C GLN A 29 8.75 -8.08 2.53
N PRO A 30 9.92 -7.82 1.91
CA PRO A 30 10.82 -6.80 2.42
C PRO A 30 10.06 -5.49 2.56
N GLU A 31 10.18 -4.87 3.74
CA GLU A 31 9.60 -3.56 4.02
C GLU A 31 10.03 -2.57 2.92
N PRO A 32 9.14 -1.68 2.44
CA PRO A 32 9.48 -0.75 1.38
C PRO A 32 10.69 0.10 1.74
N VAL A 33 11.77 -0.05 0.98
CA VAL A 33 12.98 0.76 1.14
C VAL A 33 12.77 2.09 0.44
N PHE A 34 12.84 3.19 1.19
CA PHE A 34 12.82 4.53 0.63
C PHE A 34 14.06 4.75 -0.26
N VAL A 35 13.84 5.06 -1.55
CA VAL A 35 14.91 5.23 -2.53
C VAL A 35 15.38 6.69 -2.59
N SER A 36 14.45 7.61 -2.91
CA SER A 36 14.75 9.04 -3.04
C SER A 36 13.46 9.87 -3.05
N ILE A 37 13.60 11.17 -2.78
CA ILE A 37 12.58 12.19 -3.01
C ILE A 37 13.22 13.36 -3.75
N GLU A 38 12.53 13.87 -4.76
CA GLU A 38 12.95 15.04 -5.52
C GLU A 38 11.92 16.15 -5.36
N CYS A 39 12.40 17.37 -5.12
CA CYS A 39 11.56 18.56 -5.03
C CYS A 39 12.05 19.60 -6.03
N PRO A 40 11.15 20.38 -6.68
CA PRO A 40 11.55 21.41 -7.62
C PRO A 40 12.50 22.44 -7.00
N ASN A 41 13.61 22.72 -7.71
CA ASN A 41 14.53 23.85 -7.50
C ASN A 41 15.17 23.98 -6.11
N THR A 42 16.33 23.37 -5.91
CA THR A 42 17.28 23.66 -4.81
C THR A 42 18.51 24.48 -5.25
N ASN A 43 18.71 24.66 -6.56
CA ASN A 43 19.97 25.19 -7.13
C ASN A 43 20.11 26.74 -7.14
N LEU A 44 19.17 27.50 -6.55
CA LEU A 44 19.13 28.97 -6.65
C LEU A 44 18.89 29.70 -5.32
N GLY A 45 19.15 29.06 -4.18
CA GLY A 45 18.96 29.70 -2.86
C GLY A 45 17.52 30.08 -2.52
N THR A 46 16.58 29.83 -3.44
CA THR A 46 15.14 30.04 -3.30
C THR A 46 14.46 28.70 -3.47
N THR A 47 13.94 28.15 -2.37
CA THR A 47 13.01 27.03 -2.44
C THR A 47 11.75 27.54 -3.16
N SER A 48 11.43 26.98 -4.33
CA SER A 48 10.21 27.35 -5.06
C SER A 48 8.99 26.72 -4.39
N THR A 49 8.54 27.31 -3.29
CA THR A 49 7.34 26.87 -2.56
C THR A 49 6.10 27.62 -3.05
N TYR A 50 4.95 26.95 -3.09
CA TYR A 50 3.66 27.62 -3.24
C TYR A 50 3.32 28.39 -1.95
N ALA A 51 2.47 29.42 -2.05
CA ALA A 51 2.02 30.19 -0.91
C ALA A 51 1.12 29.34 0.02
N PRO A 52 1.27 29.43 1.36
CA PRO A 52 0.38 28.73 2.28
C PRO A 52 -1.07 29.20 2.09
N ASN A 53 -2.02 28.29 2.28
CA ASN A 53 -3.46 28.47 2.07
C ASN A 53 -3.85 28.90 0.64
N SER A 54 -3.02 28.60 -0.35
CA SER A 54 -3.34 28.84 -1.76
C SER A 54 -4.35 27.81 -2.30
N THR A 55 -5.01 28.17 -3.41
CA THR A 55 -5.82 27.23 -4.19
C THR A 55 -4.97 26.07 -4.70
N TYR A 56 -3.72 26.32 -5.13
CA TYR A 56 -2.74 25.27 -5.43
C TYR A 56 -2.57 24.27 -4.28
N GLN A 57 -2.41 24.73 -3.03
CA GLN A 57 -2.31 23.82 -1.87
C GLN A 57 -3.56 22.95 -1.71
N THR A 58 -4.75 23.53 -1.89
CA THR A 58 -6.02 22.81 -1.79
C THR A 58 -6.15 21.75 -2.89
N ASN A 59 -5.76 22.10 -4.12
CA ASN A 59 -5.74 21.17 -5.25
C ASN A 59 -4.71 20.05 -5.05
N LEU A 60 -3.54 20.37 -4.51
CA LEU A 60 -2.50 19.39 -4.18
C LEU A 60 -2.96 18.41 -3.09
N ASN A 61 -3.63 18.88 -2.05
CA ASN A 61 -4.21 18.02 -1.03
C ASN A 61 -5.30 17.10 -1.61
N THR A 62 -6.15 17.65 -2.49
CA THR A 62 -7.17 16.87 -3.20
C THR A 62 -6.52 15.79 -4.07
N LEU A 63 -5.46 16.15 -4.81
CA LEU A 63 -4.68 15.22 -5.63
C LEU A 63 -4.17 14.03 -4.79
N PHE A 64 -3.50 14.28 -3.66
CA PHE A 64 -3.01 13.21 -2.80
C PHE A 64 -4.13 12.34 -2.21
N SER A 65 -5.23 12.95 -1.78
CA SER A 65 -6.39 12.19 -1.27
C SER A 65 -7.00 11.29 -2.34
N VAL A 66 -7.11 11.76 -3.58
CA VAL A 66 -7.69 11.00 -4.69
C VAL A 66 -6.74 9.87 -5.11
N LEU A 67 -5.43 10.14 -5.26
CA LEU A 67 -4.44 9.11 -5.60
C LEU A 67 -4.39 8.00 -4.53
N SER A 68 -4.37 8.37 -3.24
CA SER A 68 -4.38 7.42 -2.12
C SER A 68 -5.67 6.59 -2.04
N SER A 69 -6.83 7.19 -2.34
CA SER A 69 -8.08 6.42 -2.37
C SER A 69 -8.15 5.46 -3.57
N HIS A 70 -7.55 5.81 -4.71
CA HIS A 70 -7.54 4.95 -5.90
C HIS A 70 -6.51 3.83 -5.86
N SER A 71 -5.44 3.93 -5.04
CA SER A 71 -4.50 2.83 -4.85
C SER A 71 -5.18 1.56 -4.32
N ASN A 72 -6.27 1.70 -3.56
CA ASN A 72 -7.08 0.58 -3.08
C ASN A 72 -7.74 -0.25 -4.20
N ASN A 73 -7.97 0.35 -5.37
CA ASN A 73 -8.76 -0.23 -6.47
C ASN A 73 -7.98 -0.33 -7.79
N ALA A 74 -6.70 0.06 -7.82
CA ALA A 74 -5.91 0.08 -9.03
C ALA A 74 -5.46 -1.34 -9.40
N SER A 75 -6.35 -2.08 -10.06
CA SER A 75 -6.06 -3.41 -10.63
C SER A 75 -4.84 -3.42 -11.55
N ASN A 76 -4.53 -2.27 -12.16
CA ASN A 76 -3.46 -2.12 -13.14
C ASN A 76 -2.20 -1.47 -12.55
N GLY A 77 -2.15 -1.23 -11.23
CA GLY A 77 -1.00 -0.62 -10.56
C GLY A 77 -0.70 0.82 -11.00
N PHE A 78 -1.64 1.51 -11.64
CA PHE A 78 -1.45 2.86 -12.16
C PHE A 78 -2.74 3.65 -12.05
N TYR A 79 -2.62 4.93 -11.71
CA TYR A 79 -3.71 5.90 -11.78
C TYR A 79 -3.14 7.32 -11.86
N SER A 80 -3.78 8.18 -12.64
CA SER A 80 -3.44 9.60 -12.75
C SER A 80 -4.64 10.47 -12.42
N PHE A 81 -4.37 11.65 -11.87
CA PHE A 81 -5.40 12.61 -11.52
C PHE A 81 -4.91 14.04 -11.74
N THR A 82 -5.86 14.92 -12.03
CA THR A 82 -5.64 16.35 -12.19
C THR A 82 -6.65 17.08 -11.32
N ALA A 83 -6.19 18.03 -10.51
CA ALA A 83 -7.05 18.91 -9.72
C ALA A 83 -6.86 20.37 -10.13
N GLY A 84 -7.95 21.13 -10.18
CA GLY A 84 -7.98 22.49 -10.73
C GLY A 84 -8.19 22.52 -12.25
N SER A 85 -8.27 23.73 -12.82
CA SER A 85 -8.64 23.94 -14.22
C SER A 85 -7.60 24.69 -15.05
N SER A 86 -6.78 25.53 -14.42
CA SER A 86 -5.76 26.33 -15.12
C SER A 86 -4.61 26.76 -14.21
N PRO A 87 -3.46 27.14 -14.77
CA PRO A 87 -2.39 27.79 -14.01
C PRO A 87 -2.86 29.08 -13.32
N PRO A 88 -2.28 29.43 -12.16
CA PRO A 88 -1.18 28.74 -11.48
C PRO A 88 -1.62 27.58 -10.56
N ASP A 89 -2.92 27.33 -10.42
CA ASP A 89 -3.46 26.46 -9.37
C ASP A 89 -3.65 24.99 -9.78
N ILE A 90 -3.57 24.68 -11.06
CA ILE A 90 -3.71 23.30 -11.57
C ILE A 90 -2.56 22.40 -11.07
N THR A 91 -2.91 21.20 -10.61
CA THR A 91 -1.97 20.19 -10.13
C THR A 91 -2.16 18.88 -10.88
N TYR A 92 -1.06 18.26 -11.26
CA TYR A 92 -1.04 16.95 -11.93
C TYR A 92 -0.30 15.93 -11.07
N GLY A 93 -0.73 14.69 -11.10
CA GLY A 93 -0.02 13.61 -10.41
C GLY A 93 -0.49 12.23 -10.82
N LEU A 94 0.34 11.25 -10.51
CA LEU A 94 0.08 9.84 -10.74
C LEU A 94 0.81 9.00 -9.69
N PHE A 95 0.38 7.74 -9.55
CA PHE A 95 1.22 6.71 -8.96
C PHE A 95 1.44 5.57 -9.96
N LEU A 96 2.53 4.84 -9.78
CA LEU A 96 2.86 3.64 -10.53
C LEU A 96 3.45 2.60 -9.57
N CYS A 97 2.81 1.46 -9.48
CA CYS A 97 3.27 0.30 -8.76
C CYS A 97 4.15 -0.58 -9.63
N ARG A 98 5.00 -1.37 -8.98
CA ARG A 98 5.83 -2.36 -9.67
C ARG A 98 4.92 -3.46 -10.26
N GLY A 99 5.17 -3.87 -11.49
CA GLY A 99 4.27 -4.80 -12.22
C GLY A 99 4.28 -6.25 -11.72
N ASP A 100 5.22 -6.61 -10.85
CA ASP A 100 5.45 -7.95 -10.31
C ASP A 100 4.97 -8.10 -8.84
N VAL A 101 4.33 -7.07 -8.25
CA VAL A 101 3.80 -7.13 -6.89
C VAL A 101 2.29 -7.28 -6.85
N SER A 102 1.76 -7.81 -5.75
CA SER A 102 0.32 -7.90 -5.52
C SER A 102 -0.30 -6.51 -5.36
N VAL A 103 -1.61 -6.39 -5.65
CA VAL A 103 -2.39 -5.16 -5.40
C VAL A 103 -2.30 -4.73 -3.93
N THR A 104 -2.26 -5.69 -3.00
CA THR A 104 -2.07 -5.40 -1.58
C THR A 104 -0.71 -4.75 -1.31
N ALA A 105 0.38 -5.30 -1.86
CA ALA A 105 1.71 -4.72 -1.67
C ALA A 105 1.90 -3.35 -2.37
N CYS A 106 1.09 -3.04 -3.39
CA CYS A 106 1.06 -1.74 -4.06
C CYS A 106 0.34 -0.65 -3.25
N ARG A 107 -0.57 -1.07 -2.36
CA ARG A 107 -1.44 -0.19 -1.57
C ARG A 107 -0.81 0.26 -0.25
N GLU A 108 -0.07 -0.64 0.38
CA GLU A 108 0.63 -0.43 1.67
C GLU A 108 1.92 0.37 1.49
#